data_AF-A0A842WN30-F1
#
_entry.id   AF-A0A842WN30-F1
#
_cell.length_a   1.000
_cell.length_b   1.000
_cell.length_c   1.000
_cell.angle_alpha   90.00
_cell.angle_beta   90.00
_cell.angle_gamma   90.00
#
_symmetry.space_group_name_H-M   'P 1'
#
loop_
_entity.id
_entity.type
_entity.pdbx_description
1 polymer ?
#
loop_
_entity_poly.entity_id
_entity_poly.type
_entity_poly.pdbx_seq_one_letter_code
_entity_poly.pdbx_strand_id
1 'polypeptide(L)'
;MRNIVIIGVFVMMLFMFGCPQDSGCTTDADCEAWQACNNETGSCEAAPGYCASDADCPGEDNKCDAEAHRCSGGSACETNQDCESWQVCSSESLCKPKAGYCISDAECASELETCDQESHTCVPKEGLCYDDYDCGAWEHCDMVTKECVANEGRCSTDNDCEAWELCNTTQHFCVAKSGYCINDGDCRSWQSCNKDSHKCVTAEGACSHDAGCQDWQYCDLQTHSCMHKHGFCDVSGDCESWEVCDFSTHQCRAKAGRCNTNQDCASGEVCNLDQHICESG
;
A
#
# COMPACT_ATOMS: atom_id res chain seq x y z
N MET A 1 -104.80 -19.30 -31.21
CA MET A 1 -105.54 -20.30 -32.01
C MET A 1 -105.19 -20.09 -33.47
N ARG A 2 -105.10 -21.17 -34.26
CA ARG A 2 -104.62 -21.25 -35.67
C ARG A 2 -103.11 -20.99 -35.83
N ASN A 3 -102.36 -21.59 -36.75
CA ASN A 3 -102.29 -22.94 -37.37
C ASN A 3 -101.40 -22.82 -38.64
N ILE A 4 -100.55 -23.83 -38.93
CA ILE A 4 -100.11 -24.27 -40.29
C ILE A 4 -99.10 -23.32 -41.03
N VAL A 5 -97.86 -23.69 -41.42
CA VAL A 5 -97.32 -24.70 -42.41
C VAL A 5 -97.28 -24.14 -43.86
N ILE A 6 -96.17 -24.15 -44.65
CA ILE A 6 -94.75 -24.57 -44.44
C ILE A 6 -93.79 -24.16 -45.62
N ILE A 7 -92.45 -24.21 -45.44
CA ILE A 7 -91.33 -24.25 -46.45
C ILE A 7 -91.00 -23.01 -47.33
N GLY A 8 -89.68 -22.75 -47.53
CA GLY A 8 -89.08 -21.92 -48.61
C GLY A 8 -87.83 -21.13 -48.15
N VAL A 9 -86.60 -21.66 -48.10
CA VAL A 9 -85.65 -22.06 -49.18
C VAL A 9 -84.83 -20.90 -49.79
N PHE A 10 -83.59 -20.75 -49.27
CA PHE A 10 -82.31 -20.43 -49.96
C PHE A 10 -81.96 -18.99 -50.44
N VAL A 11 -80.63 -18.78 -50.56
CA VAL A 11 -79.88 -17.65 -51.21
C VAL A 11 -79.86 -16.32 -50.41
N MET A 12 -78.76 -15.57 -50.24
CA MET A 12 -77.28 -15.73 -50.39
C MET A 12 -76.61 -14.41 -49.92
N MET A 13 -75.27 -14.36 -49.85
CA MET A 13 -74.37 -13.20 -49.55
C MET A 13 -74.01 -12.99 -48.06
N LEU A 14 -72.75 -12.68 -47.69
CA LEU A 14 -71.50 -12.65 -48.48
C LEU A 14 -70.28 -12.89 -47.57
N PHE A 15 -69.21 -13.39 -48.18
CA PHE A 15 -67.87 -13.67 -47.63
C PHE A 15 -67.24 -12.52 -46.83
N MET A 16 -66.37 -12.87 -45.88
CA MET A 16 -64.97 -12.42 -45.88
C MET A 16 -64.07 -13.53 -45.30
N PHE A 17 -62.82 -13.55 -45.75
CA PHE A 17 -61.84 -14.61 -45.50
C PHE A 17 -61.29 -14.59 -44.07
N GLY A 18 -61.11 -15.78 -43.49
CA GLY A 18 -60.13 -16.04 -42.45
C GLY A 18 -59.52 -17.40 -42.73
N CYS A 19 -58.25 -17.43 -43.17
CA CYS A 19 -57.50 -18.68 -43.22
C CYS A 19 -57.24 -19.13 -41.77
N PRO A 20 -57.44 -20.41 -41.43
CA PRO A 20 -56.88 -20.93 -40.19
C PRO A 20 -55.36 -20.88 -40.30
N GLN A 21 -54.70 -20.20 -39.37
CA GLN A 21 -53.29 -20.47 -39.09
C GLN A 21 -53.23 -21.85 -38.42
N ASP A 22 -53.13 -22.91 -39.23
CA ASP A 22 -52.49 -24.14 -38.74
C ASP A 22 -51.06 -23.75 -38.35
N SER A 23 -50.71 -23.97 -37.08
CA SER A 23 -49.50 -23.45 -36.44
C SER A 23 -48.26 -24.28 -36.80
N GLY A 24 -48.06 -24.54 -38.09
CA GLY A 24 -46.98 -25.39 -38.57
C GLY A 24 -46.37 -24.93 -39.89
N CYS A 25 -45.09 -25.24 -40.07
CA CYS A 25 -44.28 -24.83 -41.21
C CYS A 25 -43.72 -26.05 -41.96
N THR A 26 -43.35 -25.83 -43.22
CA THR A 26 -42.62 -26.79 -44.06
C THR A 26 -41.33 -26.19 -44.65
N THR A 27 -41.23 -24.87 -44.65
CA THR A 27 -40.07 -24.07 -45.06
C THR A 27 -40.04 -22.77 -44.25
N ASP A 28 -38.91 -22.07 -44.22
CA ASP A 28 -38.79 -20.78 -43.51
C ASP A 28 -39.75 -19.71 -44.07
N ALA A 29 -40.20 -19.85 -45.32
CA ALA A 29 -41.17 -18.95 -45.95
C ALA A 29 -42.61 -19.10 -45.40
N ASP A 30 -42.88 -20.15 -44.62
CA ASP A 30 -44.15 -20.33 -43.91
C ASP A 30 -44.16 -19.60 -42.54
N CYS A 31 -43.02 -19.04 -42.12
CA CYS A 31 -42.81 -18.37 -40.83
C CYS A 31 -42.66 -16.84 -41.00
N GLU A 32 -42.76 -16.10 -39.88
CA GLU A 32 -42.46 -14.66 -39.89
C GLU A 32 -40.98 -14.39 -40.19
N ALA A 33 -40.64 -13.19 -40.66
CA ALA A 33 -39.27 -12.84 -41.11
C ALA A 33 -38.17 -12.86 -40.02
N TRP A 34 -38.55 -13.12 -38.76
CA TRP A 34 -37.67 -13.29 -37.60
C TRP A 34 -37.59 -14.75 -37.10
N GLN A 35 -38.27 -15.67 -37.79
CA GLN A 35 -38.41 -17.07 -37.43
C GLN A 35 -37.80 -17.98 -38.51
N ALA A 36 -37.41 -19.19 -38.11
CA ALA A 36 -36.99 -20.26 -38.99
C ALA A 36 -37.87 -21.50 -38.77
N CYS A 37 -38.04 -22.32 -39.79
CA CYS A 37 -38.83 -23.53 -39.68
C CYS A 37 -38.02 -24.68 -39.10
N ASN A 38 -38.38 -25.13 -37.90
CA ASN A 38 -37.86 -26.39 -37.36
C ASN A 38 -38.53 -27.56 -38.09
N ASN A 39 -37.78 -28.18 -38.99
CA ASN A 39 -38.25 -29.27 -39.85
C ASN A 39 -38.49 -30.60 -39.10
N GLU A 40 -38.07 -30.73 -37.84
CA GLU A 40 -38.33 -31.91 -37.01
C GLU A 40 -39.65 -31.78 -36.22
N THR A 41 -39.92 -30.58 -35.69
CA THR A 41 -41.16 -30.28 -34.93
C THR A 41 -42.28 -29.72 -35.81
N GLY A 42 -41.95 -29.30 -37.04
CA GLY A 42 -42.85 -28.59 -37.95
C GLY A 42 -43.28 -27.23 -37.43
N SER A 43 -42.50 -26.59 -36.54
CA SER A 43 -42.87 -25.36 -35.84
C SER A 43 -41.95 -24.19 -36.21
N CYS A 44 -42.49 -22.97 -36.25
CA CYS A 44 -41.69 -21.75 -36.41
C CYS A 44 -41.03 -21.37 -35.08
N GLU A 45 -39.71 -21.44 -35.04
CA GLU A 45 -38.88 -21.10 -33.88
C GLU A 45 -38.06 -19.83 -34.19
N ALA A 46 -37.51 -19.14 -33.18
CA ALA A 46 -36.75 -17.91 -33.43
C ALA A 46 -35.52 -18.20 -34.30
N ALA A 47 -35.30 -17.39 -35.35
CA ALA A 47 -34.14 -17.55 -36.22
C ALA A 47 -32.84 -17.16 -35.48
N PRO A 48 -31.66 -17.67 -35.87
CA PRO A 48 -30.39 -17.25 -35.27
C PRO A 48 -30.22 -15.72 -35.29
N GLY A 49 -30.01 -15.12 -34.12
CA GLY A 49 -29.93 -13.65 -33.92
C GLY A 49 -31.25 -12.97 -33.54
N TYR A 50 -32.37 -13.71 -33.49
CA TYR A 50 -33.69 -13.22 -33.10
C TYR A 50 -34.20 -13.91 -31.83
N CYS A 51 -35.26 -13.37 -31.22
CA CYS A 51 -35.89 -13.94 -30.02
C CYS A 51 -37.43 -13.91 -30.09
N ALA A 52 -38.07 -14.89 -29.45
CA ALA A 52 -39.50 -14.88 -29.15
C ALA A 52 -39.78 -14.44 -27.70
N SER A 53 -38.80 -14.61 -26.82
CA SER A 53 -38.88 -14.45 -25.37
C SER A 53 -37.49 -14.20 -24.75
N ASP A 54 -37.45 -13.72 -23.51
CA ASP A 54 -36.20 -13.56 -22.75
C ASP A 54 -35.39 -14.88 -22.64
N ALA A 55 -36.05 -16.04 -22.72
CA ALA A 55 -35.39 -17.35 -22.65
C ALA A 55 -34.60 -17.71 -23.93
N ASP A 56 -34.88 -17.04 -25.05
CA ASP A 56 -34.11 -17.19 -26.29
C ASP A 56 -32.85 -16.30 -26.29
N CYS A 57 -32.72 -15.41 -25.30
CA CYS A 57 -31.60 -14.48 -25.18
C CYS A 57 -30.44 -15.09 -24.36
N PRO A 58 -29.20 -15.05 -24.87
CA PRO A 58 -28.08 -15.70 -24.21
C PRO A 58 -27.56 -14.83 -23.05
N GLY A 59 -27.94 -15.15 -21.81
CA GLY A 59 -27.48 -14.47 -20.59
C GLY A 59 -28.64 -14.01 -19.70
N GLU A 60 -28.47 -14.04 -18.38
CA GLU A 60 -29.58 -13.87 -17.42
C GLU A 60 -30.21 -12.46 -17.41
N ASP A 61 -29.46 -11.43 -17.84
CA ASP A 61 -29.91 -10.03 -17.90
C ASP A 61 -30.45 -9.61 -19.29
N ASN A 62 -30.36 -10.47 -20.29
CA ASN A 62 -30.67 -10.13 -21.68
C ASN A 62 -32.16 -10.34 -21.95
N LYS A 63 -32.85 -9.30 -22.45
CA LYS A 63 -34.30 -9.31 -22.64
C LYS A 63 -34.69 -9.24 -24.09
N CYS A 64 -35.72 -9.99 -24.47
CA CYS A 64 -36.28 -9.91 -25.79
C CYS A 64 -37.15 -8.66 -25.93
N ASP A 65 -36.71 -7.73 -26.78
CA ASP A 65 -37.58 -6.72 -27.36
C ASP A 65 -38.60 -7.45 -28.25
N ALA A 66 -39.83 -7.54 -27.76
CA ALA A 66 -40.92 -8.27 -28.41
C ALA A 66 -41.47 -7.58 -29.68
N GLU A 67 -40.99 -6.39 -30.03
CA GLU A 67 -41.43 -5.61 -31.21
C GLU A 67 -40.32 -5.56 -32.28
N ALA A 68 -39.05 -5.57 -31.88
CA ALA A 68 -37.89 -5.79 -32.76
C ALA A 68 -37.51 -7.27 -32.96
N HIS A 69 -38.02 -8.17 -32.11
CA HIS A 69 -37.57 -9.57 -31.98
C HIS A 69 -36.05 -9.67 -31.79
N ARG A 70 -35.51 -8.81 -30.90
CA ARG A 70 -34.07 -8.68 -30.62
C ARG A 70 -33.77 -8.78 -29.14
N CYS A 71 -32.69 -9.51 -28.82
CA CYS A 71 -32.12 -9.46 -27.49
C CYS A 71 -31.48 -8.11 -27.24
N SER A 72 -31.89 -7.48 -26.13
CA SER A 72 -31.42 -6.19 -25.67
C SER A 72 -30.91 -6.34 -24.23
N GLY A 73 -29.66 -5.94 -24.01
CA GLY A 73 -28.98 -6.05 -22.72
C GLY A 73 -27.61 -6.76 -22.80
N GLY A 74 -26.80 -6.45 -21.80
CA GLY A 74 -25.64 -7.20 -21.30
C GLY A 74 -24.51 -7.53 -22.27
N SER A 75 -24.80 -8.39 -23.25
CA SER A 75 -23.77 -9.13 -24.00
C SER A 75 -24.19 -9.67 -25.36
N ALA A 76 -25.44 -9.50 -25.80
CA ALA A 76 -25.89 -9.99 -27.12
C ALA A 76 -25.49 -9.05 -28.27
N CYS A 77 -25.18 -9.60 -29.45
CA CYS A 77 -24.77 -8.82 -30.63
C CYS A 77 -25.06 -9.50 -31.99
N GLU A 78 -25.23 -8.68 -33.03
CA GLU A 78 -25.14 -9.11 -34.44
C GLU A 78 -23.81 -8.69 -35.08
N THR A 79 -23.25 -7.55 -34.62
CA THR A 79 -22.08 -6.90 -35.18
C THR A 79 -21.19 -6.32 -34.08
N ASN A 80 -19.96 -5.92 -34.44
CA ASN A 80 -19.06 -5.21 -33.54
C ASN A 80 -19.54 -3.80 -33.14
N GLN A 81 -20.66 -3.30 -33.67
CA GLN A 81 -21.24 -2.01 -33.27
C GLN A 81 -22.19 -2.12 -32.07
N ASP A 82 -22.66 -3.34 -31.78
CA ASP A 82 -23.57 -3.62 -30.65
C ASP A 82 -22.80 -3.82 -29.34
N CYS A 83 -21.50 -4.13 -29.45
CA CYS A 83 -20.58 -4.33 -28.33
C CYS A 83 -19.82 -3.05 -27.97
N GLU A 84 -19.27 -3.01 -26.75
CA GLU A 84 -18.41 -1.91 -26.33
C GLU A 84 -17.12 -1.81 -27.14
N SER A 85 -16.46 -0.65 -27.09
CA SER A 85 -15.27 -0.36 -27.90
C SER A 85 -14.07 -1.29 -27.65
N TRP A 86 -14.05 -2.00 -26.52
CA TRP A 86 -13.06 -3.01 -26.13
C TRP A 86 -13.50 -4.47 -26.41
N GLN A 87 -14.74 -4.67 -26.88
CA GLN A 87 -15.34 -5.98 -27.16
C GLN A 87 -15.50 -6.25 -28.67
N VAL A 88 -15.65 -7.52 -29.02
CA VAL A 88 -15.91 -8.00 -30.38
C VAL A 88 -17.09 -8.96 -30.38
N CYS A 89 -17.94 -8.87 -31.40
CA CYS A 89 -19.04 -9.81 -31.54
C CYS A 89 -18.50 -11.17 -32.02
N SER A 90 -18.70 -12.20 -31.21
CA SER A 90 -18.27 -13.57 -31.52
C SER A 90 -19.29 -14.29 -32.41
N SER A 91 -18.90 -15.44 -32.97
CA SER A 91 -19.76 -16.30 -33.78
C SER A 91 -20.95 -16.92 -33.03
N GLU A 92 -21.02 -16.71 -31.70
CA GLU A 92 -22.10 -17.15 -30.83
C GLU A 92 -23.12 -16.03 -30.55
N SER A 93 -23.08 -14.92 -31.31
CA SER A 93 -23.88 -13.69 -31.09
C SER A 93 -23.70 -13.09 -29.68
N LEU A 94 -22.49 -13.26 -29.12
CA LEU A 94 -22.08 -12.73 -27.82
C LEU A 94 -20.87 -11.81 -27.95
N CYS A 95 -20.93 -10.66 -27.29
CA CYS A 95 -19.81 -9.76 -27.09
C CYS A 95 -18.77 -10.43 -26.17
N LYS A 96 -17.59 -10.68 -26.72
CA LYS A 96 -16.42 -11.20 -25.98
C LYS A 96 -15.34 -10.12 -25.95
N PRO A 97 -14.45 -10.07 -24.95
CA PRO A 97 -13.40 -9.08 -24.92
C PRO A 97 -12.44 -9.28 -26.11
N LYS A 98 -11.88 -8.19 -26.62
CA LYS A 98 -10.77 -8.28 -27.59
C LYS A 98 -9.52 -8.82 -26.89
N ALA A 99 -8.57 -9.34 -27.66
CA ALA A 99 -7.26 -9.73 -27.12
C ALA A 99 -6.61 -8.56 -26.36
N GLY A 100 -6.19 -8.80 -25.11
CA GLY A 100 -5.69 -7.77 -24.19
C GLY A 100 -6.75 -7.15 -23.26
N TYR A 101 -8.02 -7.53 -23.41
CA TYR A 101 -9.12 -7.15 -22.53
C TYR A 101 -9.75 -8.37 -21.85
N CYS A 102 -10.57 -8.14 -20.83
CA CYS A 102 -11.24 -9.15 -20.03
C CYS A 102 -12.66 -8.70 -19.65
N ILE A 103 -13.52 -9.66 -19.32
CA ILE A 103 -14.80 -9.40 -18.62
C ILE A 103 -14.68 -9.87 -17.16
N SER A 104 -13.90 -10.92 -16.94
CA SER A 104 -13.68 -11.59 -15.68
C SER A 104 -12.24 -12.11 -15.57
N ASP A 105 -11.86 -12.60 -14.38
CA ASP A 105 -10.56 -13.26 -14.17
C ASP A 105 -10.35 -14.50 -15.07
N ALA A 106 -11.41 -15.07 -15.64
CA ALA A 106 -11.32 -16.25 -16.52
C ALA A 106 -10.61 -15.97 -17.85
N GLU A 107 -10.56 -14.70 -18.28
CA GLU A 107 -9.81 -14.27 -19.46
C GLU A 107 -8.34 -13.92 -19.16
N CYS A 108 -7.95 -13.85 -17.89
CA CYS A 108 -6.62 -13.45 -17.44
C CYS A 108 -5.76 -14.66 -16.99
N ALA A 109 -4.45 -14.46 -16.83
CA ALA A 109 -3.55 -15.49 -16.33
C ALA A 109 -3.84 -15.79 -14.85
N SER A 110 -4.56 -16.89 -14.59
CA SER A 110 -5.17 -17.25 -13.29
C SER A 110 -4.27 -17.17 -12.06
N GLU A 111 -2.95 -17.29 -12.21
CA GLU A 111 -2.00 -17.21 -11.11
C GLU A 111 -1.59 -15.77 -10.80
N LEU A 112 -1.40 -14.93 -11.82
CA LEU A 112 -0.74 -13.62 -11.74
C LEU A 112 -1.70 -12.43 -11.87
N GLU A 113 -2.75 -12.56 -12.66
CA GLU A 113 -3.61 -11.44 -13.07
C GLU A 113 -5.03 -11.53 -12.50
N THR A 114 -5.71 -10.38 -12.47
CA THR A 114 -7.16 -10.23 -12.25
C THR A 114 -7.71 -9.21 -13.27
N CYS A 115 -9.00 -9.28 -13.55
CA CYS A 115 -9.64 -8.37 -14.50
C CYS A 115 -10.05 -7.05 -13.83
N ASP A 116 -9.31 -5.97 -14.11
CA ASP A 116 -9.71 -4.64 -13.67
C ASP A 116 -10.99 -4.19 -14.40
N GLN A 117 -12.03 -3.89 -13.64
CA GLN A 117 -13.37 -3.62 -14.15
C GLN A 117 -13.56 -2.17 -14.65
N GLU A 118 -12.60 -1.27 -14.40
CA GLU A 118 -12.67 0.12 -14.89
C GLU A 118 -11.99 0.28 -16.26
N SER A 119 -10.86 -0.39 -16.47
CA SER A 119 -10.12 -0.43 -17.75
C SER A 119 -10.50 -1.61 -18.67
N HIS A 120 -11.14 -2.64 -18.11
CA HIS A 120 -11.38 -3.94 -18.75
C HIS A 120 -10.11 -4.65 -19.21
N THR A 121 -8.97 -4.43 -18.56
CA THR A 121 -7.70 -5.11 -18.86
C THR A 121 -7.26 -6.03 -17.72
N CYS A 122 -6.53 -7.10 -18.07
CA CYS A 122 -5.85 -7.91 -17.08
C CYS A 122 -4.70 -7.11 -16.45
N VAL A 123 -4.70 -7.02 -15.13
CA VAL A 123 -3.66 -6.35 -14.32
C VAL A 123 -3.10 -7.36 -13.31
N PRO A 124 -1.86 -7.20 -12.84
CA PRO A 124 -1.36 -8.00 -11.72
C PRO A 124 -2.31 -7.94 -10.52
N LYS A 125 -2.45 -9.05 -9.81
CA LYS A 125 -3.15 -9.07 -8.52
C LYS A 125 -2.39 -8.24 -7.49
N GLU A 126 -3.09 -7.80 -6.44
CA GLU A 126 -2.49 -7.10 -5.30
C GLU A 126 -1.27 -7.87 -4.75
N GLY A 127 -0.12 -7.17 -4.68
CA GLY A 127 1.16 -7.75 -4.27
C GLY A 127 1.94 -8.49 -5.36
N LEU A 128 1.44 -8.57 -6.59
CA LEU A 128 2.15 -9.16 -7.74
C LEU A 128 2.49 -8.11 -8.82
N CYS A 129 3.40 -8.45 -9.74
CA CYS A 129 3.93 -7.48 -10.72
C CYS A 129 4.48 -8.10 -12.02
N TYR A 130 4.50 -7.30 -13.08
CA TYR A 130 5.32 -7.51 -14.28
C TYR A 130 6.64 -6.76 -14.19
N ASP A 131 6.63 -5.52 -13.72
CA ASP A 131 7.79 -4.67 -13.46
C ASP A 131 7.55 -3.67 -12.30
N ASP A 132 8.53 -2.79 -12.03
CA ASP A 132 8.50 -1.87 -10.88
C ASP A 132 7.35 -0.84 -10.92
N TYR A 133 6.70 -0.61 -12.08
CA TYR A 133 5.57 0.32 -12.19
C TYR A 133 4.25 -0.24 -11.65
N ASP A 134 4.14 -1.57 -11.49
CA ASP A 134 2.98 -2.21 -10.88
C ASP A 134 2.99 -2.12 -9.34
N CYS A 135 4.16 -1.90 -8.74
CA CYS A 135 4.36 -1.88 -7.30
C CYS A 135 4.27 -0.47 -6.67
N GLY A 136 4.12 -0.41 -5.34
CA GLY A 136 4.20 0.84 -4.61
C GLY A 136 5.58 1.50 -4.75
N ALA A 137 5.66 2.83 -4.67
CA ALA A 137 6.93 3.58 -4.76
C ALA A 137 7.95 3.30 -3.61
N TRP A 138 7.61 2.41 -2.68
CA TRP A 138 8.43 1.89 -1.59
C TRP A 138 8.82 0.40 -1.78
N GLU A 139 8.39 -0.20 -2.88
CA GLU A 139 8.64 -1.60 -3.29
C GLU A 139 9.42 -1.64 -4.62
N HIS A 140 9.80 -2.84 -5.05
CA HIS A 140 10.21 -3.16 -6.42
C HIS A 140 9.66 -4.53 -6.81
N CYS A 141 9.68 -4.85 -8.09
CA CYS A 141 9.20 -6.14 -8.58
C CYS A 141 10.31 -7.20 -8.53
N ASP A 142 10.13 -8.26 -7.73
CA ASP A 142 11.00 -9.43 -7.83
C ASP A 142 10.66 -10.17 -9.14
N MET A 143 11.56 -10.07 -10.12
CA MET A 143 11.35 -10.65 -11.45
C MET A 143 11.36 -12.19 -11.48
N VAL A 144 11.72 -12.86 -10.38
CA VAL A 144 11.74 -14.32 -10.21
C VAL A 144 10.45 -14.81 -9.56
N THR A 145 10.00 -14.20 -8.47
CA THR A 145 8.75 -14.62 -7.78
C THR A 145 7.50 -13.95 -8.35
N LYS A 146 7.67 -12.81 -9.03
CA LYS A 146 6.59 -11.91 -9.51
C LYS A 146 5.78 -11.25 -8.39
N GLU A 147 6.41 -11.08 -7.24
CA GLU A 147 5.85 -10.37 -6.08
C GLU A 147 6.46 -8.96 -5.97
N CYS A 148 5.64 -7.99 -5.55
CA CYS A 148 6.12 -6.70 -5.07
C CYS A 148 6.77 -6.91 -3.70
N VAL A 149 8.04 -6.54 -3.59
CA VAL A 149 8.83 -6.71 -2.36
C VAL A 149 9.35 -5.36 -1.89
N ALA A 150 9.35 -5.15 -0.56
CA ALA A 150 9.78 -3.89 0.03
C ALA A 150 11.25 -3.58 -0.31
N ASN A 151 11.54 -2.32 -0.64
CA ASN A 151 12.91 -1.84 -0.80
C ASN A 151 13.67 -1.83 0.54
N GLU A 152 15.00 -1.73 0.49
CA GLU A 152 15.83 -1.69 1.70
C GLU A 152 15.39 -0.57 2.68
N GLY A 153 15.12 -0.96 3.93
CA GLY A 153 14.57 -0.09 4.97
C GLY A 153 13.10 0.34 4.76
N ARG A 154 12.38 -0.29 3.82
CA ARG A 154 10.92 -0.17 3.65
C ARG A 154 10.19 -1.41 4.15
N CYS A 155 8.88 -1.30 4.27
CA CYS A 155 8.04 -2.40 4.75
C CYS A 155 6.55 -2.23 4.39
N SER A 156 5.87 -3.36 4.29
CA SER A 156 4.42 -3.51 4.35
C SER A 156 3.98 -3.96 5.76
N THR A 157 4.79 -4.80 6.40
CA THR A 157 4.54 -5.45 7.70
C THR A 157 5.77 -5.48 8.59
N ASP A 158 5.60 -5.74 9.89
CA ASP A 158 6.72 -5.90 10.85
C ASP A 158 7.69 -7.03 10.47
N ASN A 159 7.29 -7.99 9.62
CA ASN A 159 8.14 -9.11 9.19
C ASN A 159 9.17 -8.71 8.13
N ASP A 160 8.98 -7.57 7.47
CA ASP A 160 9.89 -7.05 6.43
C ASP A 160 11.08 -6.29 7.04
N CYS A 161 10.97 -5.98 8.34
CA CYS A 161 11.96 -5.25 9.12
C CYS A 161 12.80 -6.18 10.01
N GLU A 162 13.92 -5.67 10.52
CA GLU A 162 14.76 -6.42 11.45
C GLU A 162 14.05 -6.72 12.79
N ALA A 163 14.52 -7.74 13.51
CA ALA A 163 13.89 -8.19 14.75
C ALA A 163 13.80 -7.10 15.85
N TRP A 164 14.59 -6.03 15.76
CA TRP A 164 14.63 -4.86 16.64
C TRP A 164 13.89 -3.62 16.08
N GLU A 165 13.23 -3.74 14.93
CA GLU A 165 12.47 -2.69 14.23
C GLU A 165 10.96 -2.99 14.15
N LEU A 166 10.15 -2.00 13.81
CA LEU A 166 8.72 -2.13 13.48
C LEU A 166 8.44 -1.45 12.16
N CYS A 167 7.39 -1.89 11.46
CA CYS A 167 6.94 -1.23 10.26
C CYS A 167 6.03 -0.04 10.60
N ASN A 168 6.43 1.16 10.16
CA ASN A 168 5.51 2.28 10.07
C ASN A 168 4.71 2.17 8.77
N THR A 169 3.59 1.45 8.79
CA THR A 169 2.71 1.19 7.63
C THR A 169 2.07 2.44 7.01
N THR A 170 2.23 3.63 7.60
CA THR A 170 1.77 4.90 7.01
C THR A 170 2.86 5.55 6.15
N GLN A 171 4.12 5.31 6.47
CA GLN A 171 5.28 5.84 5.73
C GLN A 171 6.02 4.75 4.93
N HIS A 172 5.69 3.49 5.17
CA HIS A 172 6.36 2.28 4.69
C HIS A 172 7.85 2.23 5.03
N PHE A 173 8.26 2.73 6.21
CA PHE A 173 9.64 2.65 6.69
C PHE A 173 9.75 1.74 7.91
N CYS A 174 10.83 0.96 7.96
CA CYS A 174 11.26 0.32 9.21
C CYS A 174 11.76 1.38 10.19
N VAL A 175 11.29 1.33 11.43
CA VAL A 175 11.63 2.26 12.51
C VAL A 175 12.07 1.48 13.75
N ALA A 176 13.01 2.02 14.53
CA ALA A 176 13.52 1.35 15.72
C ALA A 176 12.40 1.07 16.75
N LYS A 177 12.39 -0.13 17.34
CA LYS A 177 11.58 -0.41 18.54
C LYS A 177 12.02 0.49 19.70
N SER A 178 11.11 0.76 20.63
CA SER A 178 11.45 1.49 21.87
C SER A 178 12.63 0.85 22.61
N GLY A 179 13.67 1.63 22.88
CA GLY A 179 14.93 1.17 23.47
C GLY A 179 16.01 0.73 22.47
N TYR A 180 15.71 0.79 21.16
CA TYR A 180 16.66 0.58 20.07
C TYR A 180 16.87 1.88 19.25
N CYS A 181 17.78 1.84 18.29
CA CYS A 181 18.08 2.94 17.37
C CYS A 181 18.52 2.42 15.99
N ILE A 182 18.13 3.13 14.94
CA ILE A 182 18.69 3.03 13.60
C ILE A 182 19.91 3.97 13.50
N ASN A 183 19.83 5.16 14.09
CA ASN A 183 20.84 6.22 14.01
C ASN A 183 20.86 7.10 15.26
N ASP A 184 21.84 8.01 15.36
CA ASP A 184 22.02 8.88 16.54
C ASP A 184 20.82 9.79 16.83
N GLY A 185 20.02 10.12 15.80
CA GLY A 185 18.79 10.91 15.95
C GLY A 185 17.65 10.19 16.69
N ASP A 186 17.72 8.86 16.83
CA ASP A 186 16.78 8.08 17.66
C ASP A 186 17.18 8.12 19.14
N CYS A 187 18.38 8.61 19.44
CA CYS A 187 18.97 8.67 20.77
C CYS A 187 18.86 10.08 21.38
N ARG A 188 19.14 10.19 22.68
CA ARG A 188 19.28 11.52 23.32
C ARG A 188 20.54 12.21 22.79
N SER A 189 20.60 13.53 22.85
CA SER A 189 21.72 14.34 22.31
C SER A 189 23.10 14.06 22.91
N TRP A 190 23.18 13.32 24.02
CA TRP A 190 24.42 12.88 24.67
C TRP A 190 24.73 11.38 24.46
N GLN A 191 23.91 10.71 23.65
CA GLN A 191 24.02 9.31 23.30
C GLN A 191 24.31 9.16 21.81
N SER A 192 24.93 8.05 21.43
CA SER A 192 25.10 7.63 20.05
C SER A 192 24.53 6.24 19.84
N CYS A 193 24.16 5.92 18.61
CA CYS A 193 23.61 4.62 18.26
C CYS A 193 24.73 3.62 17.99
N ASN A 194 24.91 2.65 18.88
CA ASN A 194 25.82 1.53 18.62
C ASN A 194 25.20 0.61 17.55
N LYS A 195 25.80 0.61 16.36
CA LYS A 195 25.30 -0.12 15.17
C LYS A 195 25.32 -1.64 15.29
N ASP A 196 26.15 -2.21 16.17
CA ASP A 196 26.23 -3.68 16.35
C ASP A 196 25.13 -4.23 17.27
N SER A 197 24.66 -3.42 18.21
CA SER A 197 23.63 -3.79 19.21
C SER A 197 22.29 -3.07 19.01
N HIS A 198 22.26 -2.11 18.09
CA HIS A 198 21.15 -1.20 17.79
C HIS A 198 20.63 -0.47 19.02
N LYS A 199 21.53 -0.08 19.95
CA LYS A 199 21.15 0.58 21.22
C LYS A 199 21.87 1.90 21.41
N CYS A 200 21.16 2.85 22.00
CA CYS A 200 21.71 4.13 22.42
C CYS A 200 22.70 3.92 23.59
N VAL A 201 23.98 4.15 23.32
CA VAL A 201 25.06 4.15 24.31
C VAL A 201 25.48 5.59 24.61
N THR A 202 26.21 5.81 25.70
CA THR A 202 26.82 7.14 25.96
C THR A 202 27.76 7.51 24.82
N ALA A 203 27.62 8.72 24.26
CA ALA A 203 28.48 9.19 23.17
C ALA A 203 29.91 9.46 23.65
N GLU A 204 30.87 9.50 22.73
CA GLU A 204 32.25 9.88 23.03
C GLU A 204 32.29 11.32 23.60
N GLY A 205 33.01 11.51 24.71
CA GLY A 205 33.07 12.79 25.43
C GLY A 205 31.86 13.11 26.31
N ALA A 206 30.77 12.34 26.21
CA ALA A 206 29.61 12.46 27.09
C ALA A 206 29.68 11.47 28.28
N CYS A 207 28.83 11.68 29.28
CA CYS A 207 28.77 10.84 30.47
C CYS A 207 27.34 10.55 30.91
N SER A 208 27.12 9.38 31.52
CA SER A 208 25.85 8.99 32.17
C SER A 208 25.95 8.96 33.71
N HIS A 209 27.17 8.95 34.24
CA HIS A 209 27.55 8.91 35.65
C HIS A 209 29.06 9.19 35.78
N ASP A 210 29.55 9.52 36.98
CA ASP A 210 30.95 9.87 37.24
C ASP A 210 31.97 8.85 36.72
N ALA A 211 31.66 7.55 36.78
CA ALA A 211 32.55 6.48 36.28
C ALA A 211 32.68 6.42 34.74
N GLY A 212 32.02 7.33 34.01
CA GLY A 212 32.25 7.56 32.58
C GLY A 212 33.25 8.68 32.29
N CYS A 213 33.71 9.38 33.34
CA CYS A 213 34.69 10.46 33.26
C CYS A 213 36.05 10.02 33.86
N GLN A 214 37.07 10.89 33.79
CA GLN A 214 38.33 10.65 34.48
C GLN A 214 38.16 10.73 36.01
N ASP A 215 39.05 10.10 36.79
CA ASP A 215 38.94 10.04 38.26
C ASP A 215 38.87 11.42 38.95
N TRP A 216 39.44 12.46 38.34
CA TRP A 216 39.42 13.85 38.80
C TRP A 216 38.23 14.68 38.27
N GLN A 217 37.37 14.08 37.45
CA GLN A 217 36.14 14.67 36.92
C GLN A 217 34.88 14.06 37.58
N TYR A 218 33.75 14.72 37.45
CA TYR A 218 32.41 14.20 37.75
C TYR A 218 31.51 14.39 36.53
N CYS A 219 30.38 13.70 36.49
CA CYS A 219 29.42 13.84 35.40
C CYS A 219 28.34 14.87 35.74
N ASP A 220 28.26 15.96 34.98
CA ASP A 220 27.14 16.89 35.07
C ASP A 220 25.93 16.29 34.35
N LEU A 221 24.94 15.79 35.11
CA LEU A 221 23.76 15.10 34.56
C LEU A 221 22.75 16.02 33.84
N GLN A 222 22.97 17.33 33.79
CA GLN A 222 22.13 18.26 33.05
C GLN A 222 22.65 18.50 31.63
N THR A 223 23.97 18.58 31.49
CA THR A 223 24.68 18.76 30.20
C THR A 223 25.20 17.45 29.63
N HIS A 224 25.31 16.41 30.46
CA HIS A 224 25.98 15.14 30.19
C HIS A 224 27.47 15.29 29.82
N SER A 225 28.11 16.35 30.30
CA SER A 225 29.55 16.62 30.13
C SER A 225 30.34 16.25 31.37
N CYS A 226 31.57 15.77 31.17
CA CYS A 226 32.53 15.60 32.25
C CYS A 226 33.08 16.96 32.71
N MET A 227 32.93 17.26 34.00
CA MET A 227 33.34 18.51 34.63
C MET A 227 34.43 18.23 35.67
N HIS A 228 35.40 19.14 35.86
CA HIS A 228 36.44 18.97 36.87
C HIS A 228 35.85 18.97 38.31
N LYS A 229 36.36 18.11 39.20
CA LYS A 229 36.06 18.19 40.64
C LYS A 229 36.69 19.44 41.25
N HIS A 230 36.18 19.91 42.38
CA HIS A 230 36.77 21.06 43.08
C HIS A 230 38.24 20.80 43.46
N GLY A 231 39.12 21.78 43.18
CA GLY A 231 40.57 21.65 43.31
C GLY A 231 41.28 20.99 42.11
N PHE A 232 40.52 20.56 41.09
CA PHE A 232 41.02 20.04 39.83
C PHE A 232 40.70 20.96 38.64
N CYS A 233 41.38 20.76 37.51
CA CYS A 233 41.37 21.65 36.36
C CYS A 233 41.71 20.94 35.05
N ASP A 234 41.19 21.47 33.94
CA ASP A 234 41.64 21.18 32.57
C ASP A 234 42.50 22.33 32.02
N VAL A 235 42.24 23.57 32.44
CA VAL A 235 43.03 24.75 32.10
C VAL A 235 43.31 25.61 33.32
N SER A 236 44.35 26.44 33.26
CA SER A 236 44.70 27.36 34.38
C SER A 236 43.68 28.48 34.64
N GLY A 237 42.61 28.57 33.84
CA GLY A 237 41.47 29.45 34.10
C GLY A 237 40.40 28.84 35.00
N ASP A 238 40.46 27.52 35.26
CA ASP A 238 39.53 26.80 36.14
C ASP A 238 39.92 26.96 37.63
N CYS A 239 41.19 27.31 37.87
CA CYS A 239 41.77 27.53 39.19
C CYS A 239 41.62 28.98 39.65
N GLU A 240 41.83 29.21 40.95
CA GLU A 240 41.75 30.55 41.51
C GLU A 240 42.83 31.50 40.95
N SER A 241 42.62 32.81 41.12
CA SER A 241 43.50 33.84 40.53
C SER A 241 44.98 33.74 40.97
N TRP A 242 45.25 33.13 42.14
CA TRP A 242 46.59 32.84 42.65
C TRP A 242 47.16 31.47 42.23
N GLU A 243 46.40 30.64 41.52
CA GLU A 243 46.74 29.26 41.19
C GLU A 243 47.00 29.04 39.69
N VAL A 244 47.61 27.90 39.35
CA VAL A 244 47.87 27.44 37.99
C VAL A 244 47.55 25.95 37.92
N CYS A 245 47.08 25.48 36.76
CA CYS A 245 46.78 24.07 36.58
C CYS A 245 48.06 23.25 36.35
N ASP A 246 48.30 22.23 37.17
CA ASP A 246 49.28 21.19 36.89
C ASP A 246 48.65 20.12 35.99
N PHE A 247 48.81 20.27 34.66
CA PHE A 247 48.29 19.34 33.65
C PHE A 247 48.78 17.88 33.79
N SER A 248 49.76 17.58 34.64
CA SER A 248 50.21 16.20 34.91
C SER A 248 49.40 15.50 36.01
N THR A 249 48.79 16.28 36.91
CA THR A 249 47.95 15.78 38.01
C THR A 249 46.51 16.30 37.97
N HIS A 250 46.21 17.18 37.01
CA HIS A 250 44.98 17.97 36.89
C HIS A 250 44.64 18.77 38.16
N GLN A 251 45.63 19.12 39.00
CA GLN A 251 45.39 19.83 40.26
C GLN A 251 45.71 21.32 40.13
N CYS A 252 44.86 22.14 40.74
CA CYS A 252 45.17 23.55 40.97
C CYS A 252 46.26 23.66 42.03
N ARG A 253 47.34 24.39 41.71
CA ARG A 253 48.47 24.63 42.61
C ARG A 253 48.79 26.11 42.67
N ALA A 254 49.18 26.58 43.85
CA ALA A 254 49.59 27.97 44.01
C ALA A 254 50.75 28.34 43.07
N LYS A 255 50.68 29.53 42.46
CA LYS A 255 51.76 30.10 41.64
C LYS A 255 52.99 30.37 42.52
N ALA A 256 54.17 30.45 41.92
CA ALA A 256 55.40 30.79 42.65
C ALA A 256 55.24 32.11 43.44
N GLY A 257 55.58 32.08 44.74
CA GLY A 257 55.38 33.20 45.68
C GLY A 257 53.97 33.33 46.26
N ARG A 258 53.09 32.34 46.00
CA ARG A 258 51.72 32.26 46.50
C ARG A 258 51.49 30.93 47.22
N CYS A 259 50.37 30.81 47.93
CA CYS A 259 50.08 29.64 48.75
C CYS A 259 48.58 29.37 48.93
N ASN A 260 48.26 28.09 49.10
CA ASN A 260 46.98 27.61 49.59
C ASN A 260 47.08 27.18 51.07
N THR A 261 48.28 26.79 51.50
CA THR A 261 48.62 26.37 52.86
C THR A 261 50.05 26.79 53.21
N ASN A 262 50.43 26.69 54.50
CA ASN A 262 51.82 26.90 54.92
C ASN A 262 52.83 25.91 54.31
N GLN A 263 52.38 24.81 53.69
CA GLN A 263 53.28 23.83 53.04
C GLN A 263 53.78 24.31 51.68
N ASP A 264 53.13 25.31 51.08
CA ASP A 264 53.52 25.88 49.78
C ASP A 264 54.65 26.92 49.90
N CYS A 265 54.93 27.39 51.13
CA CYS A 265 55.88 28.45 51.42
C CYS A 265 57.28 27.94 51.81
N ALA A 266 58.30 28.79 51.70
CA ALA A 266 59.66 28.42 52.07
C ALA A 266 59.83 28.27 53.61
N SER A 267 60.92 27.65 54.04
CA SER A 267 61.20 27.50 55.47
C SER A 267 61.43 28.87 56.12
N GLY A 268 60.57 29.22 57.08
CA GLY A 268 60.53 30.55 57.71
C GLY A 268 59.43 31.48 57.17
N GLU A 269 58.61 31.01 56.23
CA GLU A 269 57.44 31.72 55.73
C GLU A 269 56.13 31.06 56.19
N VAL A 270 55.06 31.85 56.27
CA VAL A 270 53.70 31.47 56.61
C VAL A 270 52.77 31.95 55.50
N CYS A 271 51.72 31.20 55.21
CA CYS A 271 50.74 31.57 54.21
C CYS A 271 49.74 32.59 54.76
N ASN A 272 49.70 33.78 54.20
CA ASN A 272 48.62 34.74 54.42
C ASN A 272 47.41 34.31 53.57
N LEU A 273 46.44 33.65 54.19
CA LEU A 273 45.24 33.13 53.52
C LEU A 273 44.28 34.23 53.02
N ASP A 274 44.37 35.46 53.51
CA ASP A 274 43.55 36.57 53.00
C ASP A 274 44.10 37.14 51.67
N GLN A 275 45.39 36.91 51.39
CA GLN A 275 46.08 37.45 50.21
C GLN A 275 46.67 36.37 49.28
N HIS A 276 46.72 35.11 49.74
CA HIS A 276 47.38 33.98 49.11
C HIS A 276 48.84 34.30 48.70
N ILE A 277 49.60 34.81 49.67
CA ILE A 277 51.02 35.19 49.54
C ILE A 277 51.80 34.57 50.70
N CYS A 278 53.01 34.09 50.43
CA CYS A 278 53.96 33.66 51.45
C CYS A 278 54.66 34.88 52.06
N GLU A 279 54.58 35.01 53.39
CA GLU A 279 55.16 36.13 54.14
C GLU A 279 56.08 35.58 55.24
N SER A 280 57.11 36.33 55.65
CA SER A 280 58.01 35.89 56.73
C SER A 280 57.26 35.77 58.06
N GLY A 281 57.38 34.62 58.72
CA GLY A 281 56.69 34.28 59.99
C GLY A 281 57.47 34.58 61.27
#